data_AF-A0A6P3AJY0-F1
#
_entry.id   AF-A0A6P3AJY0-F1
#
_cell.length_a   1.000
_cell.length_b   1.000
_cell.length_c   1.000
_cell.angle_alpha   90.00
_cell.angle_beta   90.00
_cell.angle_gamma   90.00
#
_symmetry.space_group_name_H-M   'P 1'
#
loop_
_entity.id
_entity.type
_entity.pdbx_description
1 polymer ?
#
loop_
_entity_poly.entity_id
_entity_poly.type
_entity_poly.pdbx_seq_one_letter_code
_entity_poly.pdbx_strand_id
1 'polypeptide(L)'
;MRLRGINTVADANAYAPSFMAAYNARFAKPPKSDFNAHRPLRTDESLDLVLTWREPRKVTKSLTVQYDRVMYLLDDTLENRKLIDRQIEVWEYPDGRIEIRADDRVLRCRQYDRLAEIDQGAVVEHKRLSHVLQVAQALQAQRDNSRIGKAPSRTHRGDATRTNRNEAEPGKKKQREITQADVEHVIVELAQRRQPAKPPTKPGRRSAKASETNVSALPVQAPTFDTA
;
A
#
# COMPACT_ATOMS: atom_id res chain seq x y z
N MET A 1 -15.15 18.95 -18.93
CA MET A 1 -14.66 17.55 -18.95
C MET A 1 -15.70 16.55 -18.47
N ARG A 2 -16.44 16.79 -17.37
CA ARG A 2 -17.55 15.92 -16.91
C ARG A 2 -18.55 15.50 -18.00
N LEU A 3 -18.97 16.43 -18.87
CA LEU A 3 -19.89 16.13 -19.99
C LEU A 3 -19.34 15.15 -21.03
N ARG A 4 -18.02 14.93 -21.07
CA ARG A 4 -17.36 13.97 -21.95
C ARG A 4 -16.97 12.67 -21.23
N GLY A 5 -17.43 12.48 -19.99
CA GLY A 5 -17.10 11.29 -19.19
C GLY A 5 -15.63 11.19 -18.77
N ILE A 6 -14.84 12.24 -18.95
CA ILE A 6 -13.41 12.26 -18.60
C ILE A 6 -13.28 12.36 -17.09
N ASN A 7 -12.85 11.27 -16.45
CA ASN A 7 -12.73 11.16 -14.99
C ASN A 7 -11.31 10.75 -14.52
N THR A 8 -10.37 10.52 -15.45
CA THR A 8 -8.98 10.17 -15.10
C THR A 8 -8.00 11.22 -15.64
N VAL A 9 -6.81 11.31 -15.01
CA VAL A 9 -5.71 12.18 -15.48
C VAL A 9 -5.24 11.76 -16.87
N ALA A 10 -5.19 10.45 -17.14
CA ALA A 10 -4.80 9.92 -18.45
C ALA A 10 -5.77 10.38 -19.55
N ASP A 11 -7.08 10.23 -19.34
CA ASP A 11 -8.11 10.68 -20.29
C ASP A 11 -8.09 12.19 -20.48
N ALA A 12 -7.83 12.95 -19.40
CA ALA A 12 -7.71 14.39 -19.46
C ALA A 12 -6.49 14.82 -20.30
N ASN A 13 -5.34 14.16 -20.12
CA ASN A 13 -4.13 14.40 -20.89
C ASN A 13 -4.31 14.03 -22.36
N ALA A 14 -4.99 12.92 -22.66
CA ALA A 14 -5.34 12.53 -24.03
C ALA A 14 -6.28 13.55 -24.70
N TYR A 15 -7.19 14.14 -23.93
CA TYR A 15 -8.11 15.17 -24.42
C TYR A 15 -7.45 16.54 -24.60
N ALA A 16 -6.41 16.86 -23.83
CA ALA A 16 -5.80 18.19 -23.75
C ALA A 16 -5.43 18.81 -25.12
N PRO A 17 -4.80 18.11 -26.08
CA PRO A 17 -4.47 18.70 -27.39
C PRO A 17 -5.70 19.18 -28.15
N SER A 18 -6.77 18.37 -28.17
CA SER A 18 -8.01 18.73 -28.85
C SER A 18 -8.76 19.88 -28.17
N PHE A 19 -8.70 19.93 -26.83
CA PHE A 19 -9.24 21.05 -26.06
C PHE A 19 -8.46 22.33 -26.36
N MET A 20 -7.14 22.29 -26.33
CA MET A 20 -6.29 23.44 -26.62
C MET A 20 -6.57 23.98 -28.02
N ALA A 21 -6.69 23.12 -29.04
CA ALA A 21 -7.04 23.54 -30.39
C ALA A 21 -8.41 24.24 -30.45
N ALA A 22 -9.45 23.64 -29.87
CA ALA A 22 -10.80 24.22 -29.87
C ALA A 22 -10.90 25.51 -29.04
N TYR A 23 -10.17 25.59 -27.92
CA TYR A 23 -10.11 26.76 -27.06
C TYR A 23 -9.38 27.91 -27.74
N ASN A 24 -8.19 27.63 -28.29
CA ASN A 24 -7.40 28.63 -29.00
C ASN A 24 -8.13 29.16 -30.24
N ALA A 25 -8.88 28.31 -30.97
CA ALA A 25 -9.70 28.78 -32.10
C ALA A 25 -10.74 29.84 -31.71
N ARG A 26 -11.22 29.83 -30.45
CA ARG A 26 -12.23 30.78 -29.95
C ARG A 26 -11.62 32.00 -29.26
N PHE A 27 -10.52 31.78 -28.54
CA PHE A 27 -10.02 32.74 -27.56
C PHE A 27 -8.57 33.18 -27.77
N ALA A 28 -7.81 32.50 -28.63
CA ALA A 28 -6.43 32.91 -28.88
C ALA A 28 -6.43 34.27 -29.56
N LYS A 29 -5.57 35.15 -29.06
CA LYS A 29 -5.24 36.42 -29.73
C LYS A 29 -3.88 36.24 -30.38
N PRO A 30 -3.68 36.74 -31.60
CA PRO A 30 -2.36 36.71 -32.22
C PRO A 30 -1.39 37.50 -31.33
N PRO A 31 -0.14 37.02 -31.19
CA PRO A 31 0.87 37.77 -30.47
C PRO A 31 1.13 39.10 -31.18
N LYS A 32 1.54 40.13 -30.43
CA LYS A 32 1.87 41.45 -31.00
C LYS A 32 3.08 41.38 -31.94
N SER A 33 3.95 40.38 -31.76
CA SER A 33 5.14 40.12 -32.55
C SER A 33 5.36 38.61 -32.62
N ASP A 34 5.83 38.13 -33.77
CA ASP A 34 6.18 36.73 -33.99
C ASP A 34 7.54 36.35 -33.37
N PHE A 35 8.22 37.31 -32.72
CA PHE A 35 9.49 37.07 -32.04
C PHE A 35 9.32 36.11 -30.85
N ASN A 36 9.97 34.96 -30.94
CA ASN A 36 10.03 34.00 -29.85
C ASN A 36 11.04 34.46 -28.78
N ALA A 37 10.54 35.03 -27.68
CA ALA A 37 11.36 35.46 -26.54
C ALA A 37 11.62 34.34 -25.51
N HIS A 38 11.21 33.09 -25.76
CA HIS A 38 11.45 31.99 -24.83
C HIS A 38 12.94 31.63 -24.80
N ARG A 39 13.48 31.46 -23.59
CA ARG A 39 14.84 30.96 -23.38
C ARG A 39 14.87 29.46 -23.73
N PRO A 40 15.64 29.02 -24.75
CA PRO A 40 15.80 27.60 -25.01
C PRO A 40 16.55 26.94 -23.84
N LEU A 41 16.24 25.68 -23.57
CA LEU A 41 17.01 24.88 -22.62
C LEU A 41 18.44 24.72 -23.17
N ARG A 42 19.44 25.05 -22.36
CA ARG A 42 20.84 24.89 -22.78
C ARG A 42 21.25 23.42 -22.72
N THR A 43 22.24 23.03 -23.52
CA THR A 43 22.74 21.65 -23.56
C THR A 43 23.41 21.19 -22.25
N ASP A 44 23.87 22.13 -21.44
CA ASP A 44 24.45 21.91 -20.11
C ASP A 44 23.38 21.87 -18.99
N GLU A 45 22.12 22.21 -19.28
CA GLU A 45 21.03 22.20 -18.32
C GLU A 45 20.23 20.88 -18.39
N SER A 46 20.20 20.14 -17.29
CA SER A 46 19.34 18.96 -17.14
C SER A 46 18.13 19.28 -16.27
N LEU A 47 16.93 19.26 -16.85
CA LEU A 47 15.69 19.51 -16.13
C LEU A 47 15.46 18.51 -15.00
N ASP A 48 15.87 17.25 -15.18
CA ASP A 48 15.78 16.23 -14.14
C ASP A 48 16.55 16.64 -12.90
N LEU A 49 17.79 17.14 -13.07
CA LEU A 49 18.65 17.56 -11.95
C LEU A 49 18.18 18.89 -11.33
N VAL A 50 17.65 19.80 -12.13
CA VAL A 50 17.18 21.14 -11.71
C VAL A 50 15.88 21.03 -10.90
N LEU A 51 14.97 20.15 -11.31
CA LEU A 51 13.68 19.94 -10.65
C LEU A 51 13.73 18.89 -9.53
N THR A 52 14.89 18.28 -9.29
CA THR A 52 15.09 17.30 -8.21
C THR A 52 14.98 17.98 -6.85
N TRP A 53 14.19 17.39 -5.96
CA TRP A 53 14.18 17.75 -4.56
C TRP A 53 15.38 17.15 -3.83
N ARG A 54 16.16 17.97 -3.12
CA ARG A 54 17.34 17.52 -2.37
C ARG A 54 17.15 17.78 -0.89
N GLU A 55 17.29 16.76 -0.07
CA GLU A 55 17.19 16.90 1.39
C GLU A 55 18.42 16.29 2.08
N PRO A 56 19.16 17.07 2.90
CA PRO A 56 20.27 16.55 3.68
C PRO A 56 19.75 15.65 4.82
N ARG A 57 20.29 14.45 4.93
CA ARG A 57 19.96 13.47 5.96
C ARG A 57 21.22 12.93 6.62
N LYS A 58 21.16 12.71 7.93
CA LYS A 58 22.27 12.15 8.70
C LYS A 58 22.21 10.61 8.65
N VAL A 59 23.34 9.97 8.36
CA VAL A 59 23.47 8.51 8.41
C VAL A 59 23.58 8.05 9.87
N THR A 60 22.79 7.04 10.24
CA THR A 60 22.86 6.45 11.59
C THR A 60 24.02 5.47 11.73
N LYS A 61 24.32 5.07 12.98
CA LYS A 61 25.32 4.03 13.28
C LYS A 61 25.04 2.67 12.62
N SER A 62 23.78 2.40 12.31
CA SER A 62 23.33 1.19 11.62
C SER A 62 23.38 1.31 10.09
N LEU A 63 24.06 2.32 9.53
CA LEU A 63 24.11 2.60 8.10
C LEU A 63 22.72 2.80 7.47
N THR A 64 21.81 3.43 8.21
CA THR A 64 20.47 3.73 7.70
C THR A 64 20.24 5.23 7.55
N VAL A 65 19.40 5.58 6.58
CA VAL A 65 18.97 6.94 6.29
C VAL A 65 17.46 6.94 6.24
N GLN A 66 16.81 7.81 7.01
CA GLN A 66 15.35 7.90 7.00
C GLN A 66 14.90 9.07 6.14
N TYR A 67 14.04 8.78 5.16
CA TYR A 67 13.41 9.78 4.31
C TYR A 67 11.94 9.41 4.08
N ASP A 68 11.05 10.34 4.39
CA ASP A 68 9.61 10.19 4.13
C ASP A 68 8.98 8.88 4.69
N ARG A 69 9.27 8.56 5.96
CA ARG A 69 8.90 7.31 6.67
C ARG A 69 9.54 6.01 6.14
N VAL A 70 10.21 6.06 4.99
CA VAL A 70 10.97 4.95 4.44
C VAL A 70 12.39 4.97 5.03
N MET A 71 12.89 3.79 5.38
CA MET A 71 14.26 3.62 5.84
C MET A 71 15.08 3.05 4.69
N TYR A 72 16.20 3.67 4.38
CA TYR A 72 17.13 3.19 3.37
C TYR A 72 18.37 2.64 4.07
N LEU A 73 18.63 1.36 3.89
CA LEU A 73 19.80 0.67 4.43
C LEU A 73 20.92 0.73 3.39
N LEU A 74 22.00 1.42 3.72
CA LEU A 74 23.19 1.45 2.88
C LEU A 74 23.92 0.11 2.97
N ASP A 75 24.54 -0.33 1.88
CA ASP A 75 25.35 -1.55 1.90
C ASP A 75 26.53 -1.39 2.88
N ASP A 76 26.83 -2.44 3.64
CA ASP A 76 27.89 -2.42 4.65
C ASP A 76 29.28 -2.56 4.00
N THR A 77 29.82 -1.43 3.56
CA THR A 77 31.17 -1.32 2.98
C THR A 77 32.06 -0.42 3.83
N LEU A 78 33.38 -0.60 3.74
CA LEU A 78 34.35 0.22 4.49
C LEU A 78 34.19 1.71 4.21
N GLU A 79 33.78 2.09 3.00
CA GLU A 79 33.53 3.47 2.62
C GLU A 79 32.25 4.01 3.24
N ASN A 80 31.15 3.25 3.18
CA ASN A 80 29.87 3.65 3.78
C ASN A 80 29.96 3.74 5.31
N ARG A 81 30.79 2.91 5.95
CA ARG A 81 31.08 3.02 7.40
C ARG A 81 31.69 4.37 7.79
N LYS A 82 32.45 5.02 6.90
CA LYS A 82 32.99 6.37 7.14
C LYS A 82 31.92 7.46 7.09
N LEU A 83 30.77 7.16 6.46
CA LEU A 83 29.63 8.07 6.37
C LEU A 83 28.77 8.04 7.63
N ILE A 84 29.02 7.15 8.60
CA ILE A 84 28.30 7.13 9.88
C ILE A 84 28.40 8.51 10.54
N ASP A 85 27.27 9.01 11.01
CA ASP A 85 27.09 10.33 11.59
C ASP A 85 27.38 11.52 10.64
N ARG A 86 27.65 11.28 9.35
CA ARG A 86 27.79 12.33 8.32
C ARG A 86 26.43 12.68 7.71
N GLN A 87 26.33 13.89 7.19
CA GLN A 87 25.21 14.31 6.36
C GLN A 87 25.46 13.91 4.91
N ILE A 88 24.45 13.32 4.30
CA ILE A 88 24.41 12.92 2.90
C ILE A 88 23.13 13.48 2.27
N GLU A 89 23.01 13.45 0.96
CA GLU A 89 21.85 13.99 0.26
C GLU A 89 20.90 12.89 -0.20
N VAL A 90 19.60 13.09 0.05
CA VAL A 90 18.54 12.31 -0.56
C VAL A 90 17.93 13.12 -1.70
N TRP A 91 18.02 12.58 -2.90
CA TRP A 91 17.53 13.17 -4.14
C TRP A 91 16.22 12.48 -4.51
N GLU A 92 15.13 13.24 -4.60
CA GLU A 92 13.86 12.78 -5.15
C GLU A 92 13.62 13.46 -6.50
N TYR A 93 13.62 12.66 -7.57
CA TYR A 93 13.40 13.13 -8.93
C TYR A 93 11.91 13.38 -9.21
N PRO A 94 11.56 14.18 -10.23
CA PRO A 94 10.16 14.43 -10.60
C PRO A 94 9.36 13.16 -10.90
N ASP A 95 9.99 12.11 -11.42
CA ASP A 95 9.34 10.82 -11.73
C ASP A 95 9.13 9.90 -10.51
N GLY A 96 9.85 10.12 -9.41
CA GLY A 96 9.71 9.36 -8.17
C GLY A 96 10.85 8.43 -7.84
N ARG A 97 11.87 8.40 -8.69
CA ARG A 97 13.13 7.80 -8.31
C ARG A 97 13.70 8.53 -7.11
N ILE A 98 14.18 7.76 -6.14
CA ILE A 98 14.89 8.27 -4.97
C ILE A 98 16.32 7.75 -5.05
N GLU A 99 17.29 8.65 -5.02
CA GLU A 99 18.71 8.34 -4.99
C GLU A 99 19.33 8.89 -3.71
N ILE A 100 20.26 8.13 -3.14
CA ILE A 100 21.04 8.56 -1.98
C ILE A 100 22.45 8.84 -2.46
N ARG A 101 22.95 10.04 -2.16
CA ARG A 101 24.26 10.50 -2.63
C ARG A 101 25.12 11.01 -1.49
N ALA A 102 26.40 10.68 -1.53
CA ALA A 102 27.43 11.23 -0.66
C ALA A 102 28.65 11.59 -1.52
N ASP A 103 29.21 12.77 -1.33
CA ASP A 103 30.40 13.25 -2.07
C ASP A 103 30.26 13.05 -3.59
N ASP A 104 29.12 13.47 -4.16
CA ASP A 104 28.73 13.30 -5.57
C ASP A 104 28.62 11.86 -6.09
N ARG A 105 28.69 10.86 -5.20
CA ARG A 105 28.55 9.45 -5.53
C ARG A 105 27.21 8.89 -5.09
N VAL A 106 26.53 8.17 -6.00
CA VAL A 106 25.32 7.41 -5.68
C VAL A 106 25.68 6.18 -4.82
N LEU A 107 25.05 6.07 -3.66
CA LEU A 107 25.20 4.96 -2.73
C LEU A 107 24.20 3.86 -3.06
N ARG A 108 24.67 2.61 -3.09
CA ARG A 108 23.76 1.46 -3.14
C ARG A 108 23.04 1.33 -1.80
N CYS A 109 21.71 1.22 -1.88
CA CYS A 109 20.88 1.07 -0.71
C CYS A 109 19.70 0.14 -0.99
N ARG A 110 19.23 -0.53 0.07
CA ARG A 110 17.99 -1.30 0.07
C ARG A 110 16.91 -0.50 0.77
N GLN A 111 15.76 -0.40 0.12
CA GLN A 111 14.59 0.23 0.71
C GLN A 111 13.95 -0.71 1.73
N TYR A 112 13.81 -0.25 2.95
CA TYR A 112 13.06 -0.90 4.02
C TYR A 112 11.88 -0.02 4.39
N ASP A 113 10.70 -0.35 3.87
CA ASP A 113 9.48 0.33 4.22
C ASP A 113 8.85 -0.29 5.47
N ARG A 114 8.78 0.48 6.56
CA ARG A 114 8.13 0.05 7.80
C ARG A 114 6.61 0.00 7.69
N LEU A 115 6.04 0.59 6.64
CA LEU A 115 4.62 0.58 6.33
C LEU A 115 4.25 -0.50 5.31
N ALA A 116 5.19 -1.40 4.95
CA ALA A 116 4.94 -2.46 3.98
C ALA A 116 3.68 -3.26 4.32
N GLU A 117 2.78 -3.35 3.34
CA GLU A 117 1.54 -4.12 3.42
C GLU A 117 1.87 -5.63 3.34
N ILE A 118 1.09 -6.45 4.06
CA ILE A 118 1.29 -7.91 4.02
C ILE A 118 0.77 -8.43 2.68
N ASP A 119 1.66 -9.02 1.87
CA ASP A 119 1.31 -9.67 0.61
C ASP A 119 0.42 -10.90 0.86
N GLN A 120 -0.74 -10.90 0.21
CA GLN A 120 -1.74 -11.96 0.28
C GLN A 120 -1.20 -13.31 -0.22
N GLY A 121 -0.21 -13.32 -1.11
CA GLY A 121 0.41 -14.56 -1.61
C GLY A 121 1.02 -15.44 -0.50
N ALA A 122 1.60 -14.81 0.53
CA ALA A 122 2.14 -15.52 1.69
C ALA A 122 1.06 -16.06 2.66
N VAL A 123 -0.17 -15.54 2.56
CA VAL A 123 -1.29 -15.86 3.47
C VAL A 123 -1.93 -17.21 3.14
N VAL A 124 -1.93 -17.60 1.87
CA VAL A 124 -2.72 -18.73 1.36
C VAL A 124 -2.10 -20.09 1.71
N GLU A 125 -0.79 -20.20 1.83
CA GLU A 125 -0.11 -21.50 2.00
C GLU A 125 -0.16 -22.05 3.44
N HIS A 126 -0.34 -21.20 4.45
CA HIS A 126 -0.17 -21.60 5.85
C HIS A 126 -1.49 -21.55 6.62
N LYS A 127 -2.19 -22.68 6.74
CA LYS A 127 -3.52 -22.80 7.38
C LYS A 127 -3.62 -22.14 8.77
N ARG A 128 -2.57 -22.21 9.60
CA ARG A 128 -2.52 -21.58 10.94
C ARG A 128 -2.05 -20.11 10.91
N LEU A 129 -1.23 -19.73 9.93
CA LEU A 129 -0.75 -18.36 9.76
C LEU A 129 -1.80 -17.47 9.11
N SER A 130 -2.68 -18.05 8.27
CA SER A 130 -3.73 -17.34 7.54
C SER A 130 -4.61 -16.47 8.43
N HIS A 131 -4.98 -16.97 9.62
CA HIS A 131 -5.81 -16.25 10.58
C HIS A 131 -5.07 -15.05 11.19
N VAL A 132 -3.80 -15.25 11.58
CA VAL A 132 -2.97 -14.19 12.14
C VAL A 132 -2.73 -13.09 11.10
N LEU A 133 -2.54 -13.46 9.83
CA LEU A 133 -2.36 -12.50 8.75
C LEU A 133 -3.66 -11.76 8.41
N GLN A 134 -4.83 -12.41 8.51
CA GLN A 134 -6.13 -11.71 8.39
C GLN A 134 -6.32 -10.67 9.49
N VAL A 135 -5.98 -11.01 10.74
CA VAL A 135 -5.98 -10.05 11.85
C VAL A 135 -5.00 -8.91 11.57
N ALA A 136 -3.79 -9.22 11.09
CA ALA A 136 -2.79 -8.21 10.76
C ALA A 136 -3.25 -7.28 9.62
N GLN A 137 -3.91 -7.79 8.58
CA GLN A 137 -4.49 -7.00 7.49
C GLN A 137 -5.61 -6.08 7.98
N ALA A 138 -6.53 -6.60 8.80
CA ALA A 138 -7.60 -5.78 9.37
C ALA A 138 -7.04 -4.66 10.26
N LEU A 139 -5.99 -4.93 11.04
CA LEU A 139 -5.27 -3.91 11.79
C LEU A 139 -4.51 -2.93 10.89
N GLN A 140 -3.92 -3.39 9.78
CA GLN A 140 -3.27 -2.51 8.80
C GLN A 140 -4.28 -1.54 8.16
N ALA A 141 -5.49 -1.98 7.86
CA ALA A 141 -6.54 -1.12 7.30
C ALA A 141 -6.98 0.00 8.27
N GLN A 142 -6.89 -0.25 9.58
CA GLN A 142 -7.17 0.73 10.63
C GLN A 142 -6.00 1.69 10.89
N ARG A 143 -4.80 1.45 10.34
CA ARG A 143 -3.61 2.29 10.55
C ARG A 143 -3.62 3.51 9.65
N ASP A 144 -3.35 4.65 10.26
CA ASP A 144 -3.01 5.86 9.53
C ASP A 144 -1.56 5.80 9.01
N ASN A 145 -1.45 5.42 7.73
CA ASN A 145 -0.17 5.33 7.01
C ASN A 145 0.19 6.66 6.29
N SER A 146 -0.56 7.74 6.51
CA SER A 146 -0.32 9.04 5.86
C SER A 146 1.10 9.54 6.05
N ARG A 147 1.84 9.84 4.99
CA ARG A 147 3.26 10.20 5.10
C ARG A 147 3.49 11.50 5.90
N ILE A 148 4.66 11.65 6.51
CA ILE A 148 5.00 12.88 7.24
C ILE A 148 5.16 14.02 6.23
N GLY A 149 4.42 15.11 6.40
CA GLY A 149 4.45 16.29 5.52
C GLY A 149 5.76 17.09 5.45
N LYS A 150 6.92 16.49 5.79
CA LYS A 150 8.25 17.07 5.59
C LYS A 150 8.81 16.79 4.20
N ALA A 151 8.45 15.66 3.59
CA ALA A 151 8.82 15.34 2.21
C ALA A 151 8.00 16.19 1.22
N PRO A 152 8.48 16.49 0.00
CA PRO A 152 7.79 17.34 -0.97
C PRO A 152 6.41 16.78 -1.36
N SER A 153 5.52 17.65 -1.86
CA SER A 153 4.22 17.19 -2.37
C SER A 153 4.43 16.41 -3.65
N ARG A 154 3.80 15.24 -3.77
CA ARG A 154 3.84 14.39 -4.97
C ARG A 154 2.55 14.45 -5.80
N THR A 155 1.77 15.52 -5.62
CA THR A 155 0.49 15.70 -6.29
C THR A 155 0.61 15.68 -7.82
N HIS A 156 1.77 16.06 -8.37
CA HIS A 156 2.04 15.96 -9.80
C HIS A 156 2.07 14.50 -10.32
N ARG A 157 2.26 13.52 -9.43
CA ARG A 157 2.14 12.07 -9.75
C ARG A 157 0.76 11.50 -9.48
N GLY A 158 -0.18 12.31 -8.99
CA GLY A 158 -1.51 11.86 -8.59
C GLY A 158 -1.62 11.44 -7.12
N ASP A 159 -0.56 11.63 -6.31
CA ASP A 159 -0.67 11.43 -4.86
C ASP A 159 -1.65 12.45 -4.27
N ALA A 160 -2.47 12.01 -3.32
CA ALA A 160 -3.44 12.87 -2.66
C ALA A 160 -2.77 14.09 -2.02
N THR A 161 -3.40 15.25 -2.13
CA THR A 161 -2.95 16.47 -1.45
C THR A 161 -2.90 16.21 0.05
N ARG A 162 -1.85 16.70 0.72
CA ARG A 162 -1.63 16.48 2.15
C ARG A 162 -2.89 16.84 2.94
N THR A 163 -3.49 15.86 3.62
CA THR A 163 -4.41 16.10 4.73
C THR A 163 -3.64 16.68 5.91
N ASN A 164 -4.34 17.38 6.81
CA ASN A 164 -3.72 18.07 7.95
C ASN A 164 -2.79 17.10 8.71
N ARG A 165 -1.49 17.43 8.80
CA ARG A 165 -0.44 16.57 9.40
C ARG A 165 -0.76 16.11 10.83
N ASN A 166 -1.62 16.84 11.53
CA ASN A 166 -1.98 16.56 12.91
C ASN A 166 -3.19 15.63 13.05
N GLU A 167 -4.03 15.54 12.02
CA GLU A 167 -5.25 14.75 12.00
C GLU A 167 -4.98 13.42 11.31
N ALA A 168 -5.36 12.33 11.98
CA ALA A 168 -5.38 11.04 11.33
C ALA A 168 -6.50 11.02 10.28
N GLU A 169 -6.34 10.20 9.23
CA GLU A 169 -7.44 9.96 8.30
C GLU A 169 -8.70 9.54 9.07
N PRO A 170 -9.90 10.00 8.66
CA PRO A 170 -11.13 9.74 9.38
C PRO A 170 -11.33 8.22 9.57
N GLY A 171 -11.45 7.80 10.84
CA GLY A 171 -11.62 6.40 11.22
C GLY A 171 -10.33 5.58 11.35
N LYS A 172 -9.15 6.18 11.13
CA LYS A 172 -7.84 5.51 11.29
C LYS A 172 -7.12 5.97 12.55
N LYS A 173 -6.29 5.09 13.12
CA LYS A 173 -5.47 5.34 14.32
C LYS A 173 -3.99 5.40 13.96
N LYS A 174 -3.19 6.21 14.68
CA LYS A 174 -1.73 6.18 14.49
C LYS A 174 -1.18 4.85 15.01
N GLN A 175 -0.08 4.36 14.44
CA GLN A 175 0.50 3.07 14.84
C GLN A 175 0.75 2.95 16.35
N ARG A 176 1.18 4.04 16.99
CA ARG A 176 1.45 4.11 18.45
C ARG A 176 0.19 4.14 19.33
N GLU A 177 -0.97 4.37 18.73
CA GLU A 177 -2.28 4.44 19.40
C GLU A 177 -3.05 3.12 19.29
N ILE A 178 -2.55 2.14 18.53
CA ILE A 178 -3.12 0.80 18.46
C ILE A 178 -2.79 0.07 19.75
N THR A 179 -3.83 -0.29 20.47
CA THR A 179 -3.77 -0.98 21.76
C THR A 179 -4.05 -2.47 21.61
N GLN A 180 -3.77 -3.25 22.66
CA GLN A 180 -4.13 -4.67 22.70
C GLN A 180 -5.65 -4.90 22.52
N ALA A 181 -6.48 -4.01 23.10
CA ALA A 181 -7.93 -4.10 22.97
C ALA A 181 -8.40 -3.98 21.50
N ASP A 182 -7.69 -3.19 20.68
CA ASP A 182 -7.98 -3.08 19.25
C ASP A 182 -7.70 -4.40 18.52
N VAL A 183 -6.63 -5.08 18.89
CA VAL A 183 -6.28 -6.41 18.36
C VAL A 183 -7.34 -7.44 18.75
N GLU A 184 -7.75 -7.45 20.02
CA GLU A 184 -8.78 -8.36 20.53
C GLU A 184 -10.13 -8.13 19.84
N HIS A 185 -10.53 -6.86 19.66
CA HIS A 185 -11.75 -6.51 18.93
C HIS A 185 -11.73 -7.05 17.50
N VAL A 186 -10.61 -6.87 16.78
CA VAL A 186 -10.46 -7.39 15.41
C VAL A 186 -10.53 -8.92 15.38
N ILE A 187 -9.91 -9.61 16.34
CA ILE A 187 -9.98 -11.08 16.45
C ILE A 187 -11.42 -11.54 16.65
N VAL A 188 -12.16 -10.91 17.56
CA VAL A 188 -13.56 -11.23 17.84
C VAL A 188 -14.44 -10.98 16.62
N GLU A 189 -14.26 -9.84 15.95
CA GLU A 189 -15.01 -9.48 14.75
C GLU A 189 -14.78 -10.49 13.61
N LEU A 190 -13.52 -10.89 13.36
CA LEU A 190 -13.17 -11.89 12.35
C LEU A 190 -13.72 -13.28 12.70
N ALA A 191 -13.73 -13.65 13.98
CA ALA A 191 -14.32 -14.91 14.44
C ALA A 191 -15.85 -14.94 14.26
N GLN A 192 -16.54 -13.82 14.52
CA GLN A 192 -17.98 -13.68 14.33
C GLN A 192 -18.37 -13.75 12.85
N ARG A 193 -17.63 -13.07 11.96
CA ARG A 193 -17.86 -13.12 10.51
C ARG A 193 -17.72 -14.52 9.92
N ARG A 194 -16.96 -15.41 10.57
CA ARG A 194 -16.76 -16.80 10.15
C ARG A 194 -17.85 -17.76 10.62
N GLN A 195 -18.69 -17.40 11.60
CA GLN A 195 -19.76 -18.30 12.00
C GLN A 195 -20.84 -18.29 10.90
N PRO A 196 -21.05 -19.39 10.16
CA PRO A 196 -22.20 -19.47 9.27
C PRO A 196 -23.46 -19.36 10.13
N ALA A 197 -24.44 -18.59 9.66
CA ALA A 197 -25.75 -18.50 10.31
C ALA A 197 -26.24 -19.91 10.63
N LYS A 198 -26.36 -20.23 11.93
CA LYS A 198 -26.85 -21.52 12.39
C LYS A 198 -28.25 -21.70 11.78
N PRO A 199 -28.52 -22.69 10.92
CA PRO A 199 -29.85 -22.88 10.39
C PRO A 199 -30.80 -23.14 11.57
N PRO A 200 -32.03 -22.60 11.55
CA PRO A 200 -32.95 -22.73 12.67
C PRO A 200 -33.22 -24.20 12.95
N THR A 201 -32.75 -24.68 14.10
CA THR A 201 -33.06 -26.02 14.61
C THR A 201 -34.54 -26.09 14.93
N LYS A 202 -35.35 -26.59 13.98
CA LYS A 202 -36.72 -27.03 14.28
C LYS A 202 -36.64 -28.28 15.16
N PRO A 203 -37.23 -28.32 16.36
CA PRO A 203 -37.34 -29.55 17.12
C PRO A 203 -38.37 -30.46 16.43
N GLY A 204 -37.91 -31.49 15.74
CA GLY A 204 -38.76 -32.54 15.21
C GLY A 204 -39.44 -33.31 16.36
N ARG A 205 -40.77 -33.24 16.42
CA ARG A 205 -41.61 -33.99 17.35
C ARG A 205 -41.43 -35.49 17.11
N ARG A 206 -40.61 -36.18 17.91
CA ARG A 206 -40.55 -37.64 17.92
C ARG A 206 -41.82 -38.18 18.60
N SER A 207 -42.78 -38.64 17.81
CA SER A 207 -43.87 -39.48 18.30
C SER A 207 -43.37 -40.90 18.48
N ALA A 208 -43.25 -41.37 19.73
CA ALA A 208 -43.05 -42.78 20.01
C ALA A 208 -44.39 -43.51 19.78
N LYS A 209 -44.43 -44.41 18.79
CA LYS A 209 -45.44 -45.48 18.76
C LYS A 209 -44.76 -46.75 19.24
N ALA A 210 -45.27 -47.27 20.34
CA ALA A 210 -44.95 -48.60 20.83
C ALA A 210 -45.58 -49.63 19.89
N SER A 211 -44.81 -50.65 19.52
CA SER A 211 -45.32 -51.93 19.04
C SER A 211 -44.38 -53.00 19.54
N GLU A 212 -44.87 -53.77 20.51
CA GLU A 212 -44.21 -54.91 21.13
C GLU A 212 -44.27 -56.15 20.23
N THR A 213 -43.22 -56.98 20.38
CA THR A 213 -43.17 -58.45 20.17
C THR A 213 -43.38 -59.01 18.75
N ASN A 214 -42.38 -59.71 18.19
CA ASN A 214 -42.15 -61.13 18.47
C ASN A 214 -40.86 -61.68 17.80
N VAL A 215 -40.01 -62.31 18.62
CA VAL A 215 -39.27 -63.57 18.44
C VAL A 215 -39.03 -64.08 17.00
N SER A 216 -37.76 -64.23 16.58
CA SER A 216 -37.03 -65.52 16.54
C SER A 216 -35.81 -65.53 15.60
N ALA A 217 -34.76 -66.23 16.06
CA ALA A 217 -33.74 -66.99 15.33
C ALA A 217 -32.69 -66.30 14.41
N LEU A 218 -31.45 -66.37 14.89
CA LEU A 218 -30.14 -66.44 14.18
C LEU A 218 -30.16 -67.41 12.97
N PRO A 219 -29.24 -67.35 11.96
CA PRO A 219 -27.78 -67.32 12.19
C PRO A 219 -26.85 -66.61 11.20
N VAL A 220 -25.66 -66.29 11.75
CA VAL A 220 -24.29 -66.43 11.23
C VAL A 220 -24.12 -66.80 9.75
N GLN A 221 -23.41 -65.93 9.01
CA GLN A 221 -22.31 -66.32 8.12
C GLN A 221 -21.41 -65.11 7.79
N ALA A 222 -20.11 -65.30 7.94
CA ALA A 222 -19.04 -64.35 7.65
C ALA A 222 -18.40 -64.68 6.27
N PRO A 223 -17.23 -64.13 5.92
CA PRO A 223 -17.05 -62.96 5.05
C PRO A 223 -16.38 -63.34 3.72
N THR A 224 -16.39 -62.43 2.74
CA THR A 224 -15.49 -62.53 1.57
C THR A 224 -14.80 -61.19 1.36
N PHE A 225 -13.50 -61.19 1.65
CA PHE A 225 -12.53 -60.22 1.16
C PHE A 225 -12.12 -60.64 -0.25
N ASP A 226 -11.98 -59.68 -1.15
CA ASP A 226 -11.26 -59.88 -2.40
C ASP A 226 -10.19 -58.81 -2.56
N THR A 227 -8.98 -59.27 -2.89
CA THR A 227 -7.77 -58.49 -3.10
C THR A 227 -7.41 -58.57 -4.58
N ALA A 228 -7.21 -57.42 -5.21
CA ALA A 228 -6.23 -57.21 -6.27
C ALA A 228 -5.96 -55.70 -6.40
#